data_AF-A0A1Y2L2J7-F1
#
_entry.id   AF-A0A1Y2L2J7-F1
#
_cell.length_a   1.000
_cell.length_b   1.000
_cell.length_c   1.000
_cell.angle_alpha   90.00
_cell.angle_beta   90.00
_cell.angle_gamma   90.00
#
_symmetry.space_group_name_H-M   'P 1'
#
loop_
_entity.id
_entity.type
_entity.pdbx_description
1 polymer ?
#
loop_
_entity_poly.entity_id
_entity_poly.type
_entity_poly.pdbx_seq_one_letter_code
_entity_poly.pdbx_strand_id
1 'polypeptide(L)'
;MFKIPGKAGIVALALTLFMGVATSFPAAAQNSQSTLREDITKATAGHKLTADELTRMSNVVSEIKSHKSDYDLKSKKPKSLDEMVENLNNQPKIKALLSENGFSARDYLITSMTMAHSAVAARVGEDKIPNTDPENVEFVRQHQDAVDALMRTRR
;
A
#
# COMPACT_ATOMS: atom_id res chain seq x y z
N MET A 1 11.86 -38.75 11.77
CA MET A 1 12.36 -37.49 12.36
C MET A 1 12.46 -36.47 11.23
N PHE A 2 11.38 -35.76 10.92
CA PHE A 2 11.31 -34.82 9.79
C PHE A 2 11.64 -33.40 10.27
N LYS A 3 12.74 -32.84 9.77
CA LYS A 3 13.14 -31.43 9.97
C LYS A 3 12.31 -30.56 9.02
N ILE A 4 11.54 -29.63 9.57
CA ILE A 4 10.84 -28.58 8.82
C ILE A 4 11.85 -27.46 8.56
N PRO A 5 12.24 -27.15 7.31
CA PRO A 5 13.11 -26.01 7.02
C PRO A 5 12.34 -24.69 7.25
N GLY A 6 13.08 -23.71 7.78
CA GLY A 6 12.58 -22.45 8.30
C GLY A 6 11.65 -21.68 7.37
N LYS A 7 10.63 -21.08 8.00
CA LYS A 7 9.65 -20.18 7.38
C LYS A 7 10.36 -18.91 6.89
N ALA A 8 10.87 -18.92 5.67
CA ALA A 8 11.11 -17.71 4.90
C ALA A 8 9.74 -17.17 4.46
N GLY A 9 9.20 -16.21 5.20
CA GLY A 9 7.97 -15.52 4.84
C GLY A 9 8.17 -14.72 3.57
N ILE A 10 7.58 -15.18 2.47
CA ILE A 10 7.42 -14.40 1.25
C ILE A 10 6.58 -13.17 1.61
N VAL A 11 7.14 -11.98 1.39
CA VAL A 11 6.41 -10.72 1.50
C VAL A 11 5.37 -10.70 0.39
N ALA A 12 4.16 -11.16 0.70
CA ALA A 12 2.96 -10.78 -0.03
C ALA A 12 2.59 -9.36 0.37
N LEU A 13 3.37 -8.37 -0.06
CA LEU A 13 2.89 -7.00 -0.11
C LEU A 13 1.81 -6.99 -1.21
N ALA A 14 0.59 -6.59 -0.85
CA ALA A 14 -0.59 -6.49 -1.71
C ALA A 14 -1.33 -7.82 -2.01
N LEU A 15 -2.30 -8.18 -1.16
CA LEU A 15 -3.69 -8.55 -1.56
C LEU A 15 -4.54 -9.14 -0.42
N THR A 16 -3.98 -9.45 0.75
CA THR A 16 -4.72 -10.12 1.85
C THR A 16 -5.34 -9.17 2.88
N LEU A 17 -5.88 -8.01 2.45
CA LEU A 17 -6.63 -7.12 3.35
C LEU A 17 -8.15 -7.15 3.13
N PHE A 18 -8.65 -7.97 2.20
CA PHE A 18 -10.07 -7.99 1.83
C PHE A 18 -10.69 -9.40 1.72
N MET A 19 -10.29 -10.34 2.58
CA MET A 19 -11.10 -11.54 2.80
C MET A 19 -11.50 -11.65 4.26
N GLY A 20 -12.80 -11.40 4.50
CA GLY A 20 -13.46 -11.94 5.66
C GLY A 20 -13.36 -13.45 5.62
N VAL A 21 -12.60 -14.03 6.55
CA VAL A 21 -12.76 -15.43 6.93
C VAL A 21 -12.74 -15.46 8.46
N ALA A 22 -13.92 -15.58 9.02
CA ALA A 22 -14.12 -15.94 10.41
C ALA A 22 -13.52 -17.34 10.63
N THR A 23 -12.27 -17.41 11.07
CA THR A 23 -11.74 -18.59 11.79
C THR A 23 -10.87 -18.07 12.92
N SER A 24 -11.40 -18.19 14.13
CA SER A 24 -10.78 -18.04 15.45
C SER A 24 -9.26 -17.81 15.47
N PHE A 25 -8.85 -16.54 15.46
CA PHE A 25 -7.54 -16.09 15.93
C PHE A 25 -7.73 -15.28 17.22
N PRO A 26 -6.77 -15.30 18.16
CA PRO A 26 -6.90 -14.61 19.43
C PRO A 26 -7.17 -13.11 19.21
N ALA A 27 -8.16 -12.59 19.96
CA ALA A 27 -8.73 -11.25 19.84
C ALA A 27 -7.72 -10.07 19.82
N ALA A 28 -6.47 -10.30 20.25
CA ALA A 28 -5.39 -9.33 20.17
C ALA A 28 -4.97 -8.99 18.71
N ALA A 29 -5.14 -9.90 17.75
CA ALA A 29 -4.82 -9.65 16.34
C ALA A 29 -5.95 -8.90 15.59
N GLN A 30 -7.20 -9.04 16.04
CA GLN A 30 -8.34 -8.29 15.47
C GLN A 30 -8.31 -6.81 15.87
N ASN A 31 -7.93 -6.50 17.13
CA ASN A 31 -7.84 -5.11 17.57
C ASN A 31 -6.77 -4.32 16.82
N SER A 32 -5.56 -4.86 16.65
CA SER A 32 -4.50 -4.16 15.91
C SER A 32 -4.82 -3.97 14.42
N GLN A 33 -5.63 -4.85 13.83
CA GLN A 33 -6.06 -4.72 12.44
C GLN A 33 -7.22 -3.72 12.28
N SER A 34 -8.09 -3.59 13.29
CA SER A 34 -9.12 -2.54 13.34
C SER A 34 -8.48 -1.16 13.45
N THR A 35 -7.53 -0.98 14.37
CA THR A 35 -6.87 0.32 14.59
C THR A 35 -6.09 0.78 13.36
N LEU A 36 -5.32 -0.11 12.74
CA LEU A 36 -4.56 0.23 11.53
C LEU A 36 -5.50 0.62 10.37
N ARG A 37 -6.63 -0.09 10.20
CA ARG A 37 -7.61 0.23 9.16
C ARG A 37 -8.27 1.59 9.41
N GLU A 38 -8.62 1.89 10.65
CA GLU A 38 -9.18 3.18 11.05
C GLU A 38 -8.18 4.32 10.84
N ASP A 39 -6.91 4.12 11.21
CA ASP A 39 -5.84 5.10 11.03
C ASP A 39 -5.60 5.39 9.56
N ILE A 40 -5.56 4.35 8.72
CA ILE A 40 -5.45 4.50 7.27
C ILE A 40 -6.66 5.26 6.72
N THR A 41 -7.88 4.86 7.11
CA THR A 41 -9.11 5.51 6.65
C THR A 41 -9.10 7.01 6.97
N LYS A 42 -8.69 7.37 8.20
CA LYS A 42 -8.55 8.77 8.63
C LYS A 42 -7.46 9.50 7.84
N ALA A 43 -6.31 8.86 7.63
CA ALA A 43 -5.18 9.47 6.92
C ALA A 43 -5.43 9.65 5.42
N THR A 44 -6.24 8.79 4.80
CA THR A 44 -6.62 8.90 3.39
C THR A 44 -7.87 9.75 3.18
N ALA A 45 -8.60 10.11 4.24
CA ALA A 45 -9.83 10.88 4.13
C ALA A 45 -9.55 12.26 3.50
N GLY A 46 -10.23 12.55 2.40
CA GLY A 46 -10.09 13.82 1.67
C GLY A 46 -8.84 13.94 0.80
N HIS A 47 -7.98 12.91 0.74
CA HIS A 47 -6.86 12.90 -0.20
C HIS A 47 -7.37 12.68 -1.63
N LYS A 48 -7.13 13.64 -2.52
CA LYS A 48 -7.50 13.58 -3.93
C LYS A 48 -6.28 13.22 -4.77
N LEU A 49 -6.40 12.15 -5.56
CA LEU A 49 -5.34 11.70 -6.45
C LEU A 49 -5.14 12.68 -7.59
N THR A 50 -3.88 12.92 -7.93
CA THR A 50 -3.49 13.77 -9.06
C THR A 50 -2.64 13.01 -10.08
N ALA A 51 -2.62 13.48 -11.33
CA ALA A 51 -1.79 12.91 -12.39
C ALA A 51 -0.28 13.05 -12.08
N ASP A 52 0.09 14.12 -11.38
CA ASP A 52 1.46 14.34 -10.91
C ASP A 52 1.87 13.28 -9.87
N GLU A 53 1.03 13.01 -8.86
CA GLU A 53 1.29 11.94 -7.88
C GLU A 53 1.35 10.55 -8.51
N LEU A 54 0.49 10.28 -9.50
CA LEU A 54 0.53 9.03 -10.27
C LEU A 54 1.87 8.88 -11.01
N THR A 55 2.37 9.96 -11.60
CA THR A 55 3.66 9.98 -12.30
C THR A 55 4.82 9.75 -11.32
N ARG A 56 4.88 10.53 -10.24
CA ARG A 56 5.94 10.42 -9.22
C ARG A 56 5.93 9.04 -8.56
N MET A 57 4.75 8.48 -8.27
CA MET A 57 4.66 7.12 -7.72
C MET A 57 5.08 6.06 -8.73
N SER A 58 4.80 6.25 -10.02
CA SER A 58 5.25 5.34 -11.07
C SER A 58 6.77 5.31 -11.19
N ASN A 59 7.44 6.45 -11.02
CA ASN A 59 8.90 6.52 -10.98
C ASN A 59 9.46 5.74 -9.78
N VAL A 60 8.93 5.99 -8.57
CA VAL A 60 9.36 5.27 -7.35
C VAL A 60 9.22 3.76 -7.52
N VAL A 61 8.06 3.28 -8.01
CA VAL A 61 7.81 1.85 -8.17
C VAL A 61 8.68 1.24 -9.27
N SER A 62 8.90 1.97 -10.38
CA SER A 62 9.75 1.49 -11.48
C SER A 62 11.22 1.40 -11.08
N GLU A 63 11.70 2.36 -10.28
CA GLU A 63 13.06 2.37 -9.75
C GLU A 63 13.28 1.16 -8.81
N ILE A 64 12.36 0.95 -7.87
CA ILE A 64 12.41 -0.20 -6.96
C ILE A 64 12.38 -1.53 -7.71
N LYS A 65 11.58 -1.63 -8.78
CA LYS A 65 11.52 -2.85 -9.60
C LYS A 65 12.81 -3.09 -10.36
N SER A 66 13.39 -2.05 -10.95
CA SER A 66 14.60 -2.13 -11.78
C SER A 66 15.83 -2.45 -10.95
N HIS A 67 15.89 -1.96 -9.70
CA HIS A 67 17.01 -2.12 -8.78
C HIS A 67 16.58 -2.87 -7.51
N LYS A 68 15.79 -3.94 -7.64
CA LYS A 68 15.20 -4.66 -6.49
C LYS A 68 16.22 -5.13 -5.44
N SER A 69 17.44 -5.48 -5.84
CA SER A 69 18.52 -5.87 -4.93
C SER A 69 18.98 -4.74 -4.02
N ASP A 70 18.72 -3.49 -4.40
CA ASP A 70 19.21 -2.31 -3.71
C ASP A 70 18.27 -1.86 -2.60
N TYR A 71 17.03 -2.36 -2.58
CA TYR A 71 16.00 -1.98 -1.62
C TYR A 71 15.66 -3.13 -0.66
N ASP A 72 15.64 -2.84 0.64
CA ASP A 72 15.22 -3.83 1.64
C ASP A 72 13.70 -3.84 1.79
N LEU A 73 13.06 -4.64 0.95
CA LEU A 73 11.60 -4.82 0.99
C LEU A 73 11.13 -5.69 2.17
N LYS A 74 12.04 -6.15 3.04
CA LYS A 74 11.69 -6.95 4.22
C LYS A 74 11.53 -6.04 5.42
N SER A 75 10.29 -5.70 5.74
CA SER A 75 9.96 -5.00 6.99
C SER A 75 9.09 -5.86 7.89
N LYS A 76 9.19 -5.65 9.21
CA LYS A 76 8.23 -6.24 10.15
C LYS A 76 6.84 -5.76 9.79
N LYS A 77 5.83 -6.63 9.97
CA LYS A 77 4.43 -6.23 9.75
C LYS A 77 4.11 -5.05 10.68
N PRO A 78 3.80 -3.87 10.14
CA PRO A 78 3.52 -2.67 10.94
C PRO A 78 2.16 -2.81 11.64
N LYS A 79 2.05 -2.23 12.82
CA LYS A 79 0.81 -2.19 13.63
C LYS A 79 0.05 -0.86 13.50
N SER A 80 0.71 0.19 13.01
CA SER A 80 0.12 1.52 12.80
C SER A 80 0.66 2.16 11.52
N LEU A 81 0.02 3.25 11.09
CA LEU A 81 0.53 4.05 9.97
C LEU A 81 1.87 4.70 10.33
N ASP A 82 2.06 5.15 11.57
CA ASP A 82 3.32 5.76 12.00
C ASP A 82 4.47 4.74 11.97
N GLU A 83 4.23 3.48 12.37
CA GLU A 83 5.22 2.42 12.20
C GLU A 83 5.55 2.16 10.72
N MET A 84 4.60 2.32 9.79
CA MET A 84 4.89 2.24 8.36
C MET A 84 5.80 3.39 7.90
N VAL A 85 5.51 4.61 8.36
CA VAL A 85 6.32 5.80 8.07
C VAL A 85 7.74 5.62 8.59
N GLU A 86 7.89 5.15 9.83
CA GLU A 86 9.19 4.86 10.43
C GLU A 86 9.94 3.77 9.67
N ASN A 87 9.26 2.68 9.26
CA ASN A 87 9.89 1.62 8.48
C ASN A 87 10.45 2.12 7.14
N LEU A 88 9.76 3.03 6.46
CA LEU A 88 10.27 3.64 5.22
C LEU A 88 11.43 4.61 5.50
N ASN A 89 11.33 5.41 6.56
CA ASN A 89 12.36 6.37 6.95
C ASN A 89 13.66 5.70 7.44
N ASN A 90 13.57 4.51 8.03
CA ASN A 90 14.71 3.73 8.50
C ASN A 90 15.48 3.04 7.37
N GLN A 91 15.04 3.20 6.12
CA GLN A 91 15.72 2.70 4.93
C GLN A 91 16.30 3.87 4.13
N PRO A 92 17.61 4.17 4.25
CA PRO A 92 18.20 5.37 3.64
C PRO A 92 17.96 5.49 2.13
N LYS A 93 18.03 4.37 1.41
CA LYS A 93 17.78 4.35 -0.05
C LYS A 93 16.32 4.60 -0.41
N ILE A 94 15.37 4.05 0.34
CA ILE A 94 13.93 4.33 0.13
C ILE A 94 13.64 5.79 0.47
N LYS A 95 14.14 6.27 1.62
CA LYS A 95 13.95 7.66 2.03
C LYS A 95 14.50 8.64 1.00
N ALA A 96 15.69 8.37 0.46
CA ALA A 96 16.28 9.18 -0.62
C ALA A 96 15.40 9.16 -1.87
N LEU A 97 15.00 7.97 -2.34
CA LEU A 97 14.15 7.81 -3.51
C LEU A 97 12.81 8.55 -3.38
N LEU A 98 12.16 8.46 -2.22
CA LEU A 98 10.91 9.17 -1.95
C LEU A 98 11.14 10.68 -1.98
N SER A 99 12.20 11.16 -1.34
CA SER A 99 12.55 12.59 -1.32
C SER A 99 12.87 13.13 -2.72
N GLU A 100 13.59 12.37 -3.54
CA GLU A 100 13.90 12.72 -4.94
C GLU A 100 12.63 12.85 -5.79
N ASN A 101 11.59 12.08 -5.46
CA ASN A 101 10.28 12.14 -6.10
C ASN A 101 9.28 13.04 -5.34
N GLY A 102 9.76 13.91 -4.44
CA GLY A 102 8.93 14.90 -3.76
C GLY A 102 7.88 14.31 -2.80
N PHE A 103 8.11 13.11 -2.28
CA PHE A 103 7.27 12.48 -1.27
C PHE A 103 7.93 12.48 0.09
N SER A 104 7.17 12.80 1.14
CA SER A 104 7.46 12.24 2.46
C SER A 104 7.02 10.78 2.52
N ALA A 105 7.57 10.00 3.46
CA ALA A 105 7.13 8.62 3.67
C ALA A 105 5.62 8.52 3.98
N ARG A 106 5.07 9.51 4.71
CA ARG A 106 3.65 9.57 5.04
C ARG A 106 2.80 9.86 3.81
N ASP A 107 3.20 10.83 2.99
CA ASP A 107 2.48 11.20 1.77
C ASP A 107 2.47 10.03 0.78
N TYR A 108 3.62 9.39 0.58
CA TYR A 108 3.72 8.22 -0.30
C TYR A 108 2.79 7.09 0.14
N LEU A 109 2.68 6.82 1.44
CA LEU A 109 1.77 5.80 1.98
C LEU A 109 0.31 6.18 1.77
N ILE A 110 -0.06 7.42 2.06
CA ILE A 110 -1.43 7.94 1.87
C ILE A 110 -1.82 7.83 0.39
N THR A 111 -1.01 8.37 -0.53
CA THR A 111 -1.26 8.30 -1.98
C THR A 111 -1.32 6.85 -2.46
N SER A 112 -0.40 6.00 -2.00
CA SER A 112 -0.38 4.58 -2.37
C SER A 112 -1.64 3.84 -1.92
N MET A 113 -2.12 4.10 -0.70
CA MET A 113 -3.31 3.48 -0.15
C MET A 113 -4.57 4.00 -0.81
N THR A 114 -4.69 5.32 -1.01
CA THR A 114 -5.83 5.92 -1.72
C THR A 114 -5.92 5.37 -3.15
N MET A 115 -4.80 5.24 -3.85
CA MET A 115 -4.78 4.66 -5.19
C MET A 115 -5.16 3.19 -5.20
N ALA A 116 -4.62 2.38 -4.28
CA ALA A 116 -4.98 0.96 -4.18
C ALA A 116 -6.46 0.78 -3.85
N HIS A 117 -6.99 1.56 -2.91
CA HIS A 117 -8.39 1.53 -2.50
C HIS A 117 -9.31 1.88 -3.67
N SER A 118 -9.03 3.00 -4.35
CA SER A 118 -9.82 3.49 -5.48
C SER A 118 -9.72 2.55 -6.70
N ALA A 119 -8.56 1.93 -6.94
CA ALA A 119 -8.39 0.95 -8.01
C ALA A 119 -9.07 -0.39 -7.73
N VAL A 120 -9.29 -0.76 -6.46
CA VAL A 120 -10.13 -1.91 -6.13
C VAL A 120 -11.60 -1.54 -6.36
N ALA A 121 -12.05 -0.40 -5.83
CA ALA A 121 -13.43 0.08 -5.99
C ALA A 121 -13.82 0.27 -7.46
N ALA A 122 -12.92 0.79 -8.31
CA ALA A 122 -13.15 0.91 -9.75
C ALA A 122 -13.41 -0.44 -10.44
N ARG A 123 -12.86 -1.54 -9.91
CA ARG A 123 -12.99 -2.90 -10.48
C ARG A 123 -14.17 -3.68 -9.91
N VAL A 124 -14.47 -3.55 -8.62
CA VAL A 124 -15.50 -4.37 -7.95
C VAL A 124 -16.82 -3.65 -7.71
N GLY A 125 -16.86 -2.33 -7.95
CA GLY A 125 -17.99 -1.45 -7.64
C GLY A 125 -17.74 -0.60 -6.40
N GLU A 126 -18.05 0.69 -6.50
CA GLU A 126 -17.89 1.68 -5.42
C GLU A 126 -18.75 1.34 -4.19
N ASP A 127 -19.92 0.75 -4.41
CA ASP A 127 -20.85 0.30 -3.37
C ASP A 127 -20.31 -0.87 -2.53
N LYS A 128 -19.32 -1.61 -3.06
CA LYS A 128 -18.71 -2.76 -2.36
C LYS A 128 -17.57 -2.35 -1.44
N ILE A 129 -17.06 -1.14 -1.59
CA ILE A 129 -15.87 -0.67 -0.87
C ILE A 129 -16.25 0.57 -0.04
N PRO A 130 -16.41 0.44 1.28
CA PRO A 130 -16.85 1.55 2.13
C PRO A 130 -15.80 2.66 2.18
N ASN A 131 -16.27 3.91 2.37
CA ASN A 131 -15.42 5.10 2.48
C ASN A 131 -14.54 5.36 1.25
N THR A 132 -15.00 4.94 0.07
CA THR A 132 -14.36 5.28 -1.20
C THR A 132 -14.77 6.67 -1.63
N ASP A 133 -13.82 7.46 -2.09
CA ASP A 133 -14.08 8.77 -2.70
C ASP A 133 -14.39 8.59 -4.19
N PRO A 134 -15.59 8.96 -4.67
CA PRO A 134 -15.98 8.73 -6.06
C PRO A 134 -15.10 9.49 -7.06
N GLU A 135 -14.53 10.65 -6.68
CA GLU A 135 -13.63 11.40 -7.57
C GLU A 135 -12.30 10.67 -7.77
N ASN A 136 -11.80 9.97 -6.74
CA ASN A 136 -10.58 9.16 -6.88
C ASN A 136 -10.83 7.91 -7.72
N VAL A 137 -12.03 7.34 -7.65
CA VAL A 137 -12.41 6.20 -8.49
C VAL A 137 -12.50 6.66 -9.94
N GLU A 138 -13.13 7.81 -10.18
CA GLU A 138 -13.21 8.41 -11.50
C GLU A 138 -11.83 8.76 -12.06
N PHE A 139 -10.94 9.34 -11.24
CA PHE A 139 -9.54 9.54 -11.58
C PHE A 139 -8.86 8.23 -12.02
N VAL A 140 -9.06 7.13 -11.27
CA VAL A 140 -8.50 5.83 -11.65
C VAL A 140 -9.08 5.32 -12.98
N ARG A 141 -10.36 5.52 -13.25
CA ARG A 141 -10.97 5.15 -14.55
C ARG A 141 -10.36 5.96 -15.70
N GLN A 142 -10.17 7.26 -15.51
CA GLN A 142 -9.58 8.15 -16.51
C GLN A 142 -8.09 7.83 -16.79
N HIS A 143 -7.38 7.30 -15.79
CA HIS A 143 -5.97 6.94 -15.89
C HIS A 143 -5.73 5.42 -15.84
N GLN A 144 -6.71 4.62 -16.29
CA GLN A 144 -6.72 3.18 -16.08
C GLN A 144 -5.44 2.48 -16.55
N ASP A 145 -4.94 2.80 -17.75
CA ASP A 145 -3.73 2.15 -18.29
C ASP A 145 -2.50 2.39 -17.42
N ALA A 146 -2.31 3.62 -16.97
CA ALA A 146 -1.19 4.00 -16.10
C ALA A 146 -1.32 3.35 -14.72
N VAL A 147 -2.53 3.31 -14.15
CA VAL A 147 -2.79 2.65 -12.87
C VAL A 147 -2.60 1.13 -13.00
N ASP A 148 -3.06 0.50 -14.08
CA ASP A 148 -2.89 -0.93 -14.31
C ASP A 148 -1.41 -1.29 -14.54
N ALA A 149 -0.66 -0.47 -15.28
CA ALA A 149 0.78 -0.62 -15.42
C ALA A 149 1.49 -0.53 -14.06
N LEU A 150 1.12 0.44 -13.24
CA LEU A 150 1.64 0.60 -11.89
C LEU A 150 1.33 -0.62 -11.01
N MET A 151 0.09 -1.11 -11.03
CA MET A 151 -0.34 -2.26 -10.24
C MET A 151 0.33 -3.57 -10.69
N ARG A 152 0.58 -3.73 -12.00
CA ARG A 152 1.37 -4.85 -12.54
C ARG A 152 2.84 -4.75 -12.13
N THR A 153 3.38 -3.54 -12.03
CA THR A 153 4.79 -3.29 -11.68
C THR A 153 5.07 -3.60 -10.21
N ARG A 154 4.07 -3.45 -9.33
CA ARG A 154 4.17 -3.82 -7.90
C ARG A 154 4.10 -5.32 -7.59
N ARG A 155 3.64 -6.15 -8.53
CA ARG A 155 3.59 -7.62 -8.38
C ARG A 155 4.94 -8.25 -8.67
#